data_AF-A0A5M3MNE9-F1
#
_entry.id   AF-A0A5M3MNE9-F1
#
_cell.length_a   1.000
_cell.length_b   1.000
_cell.length_c   1.000
_cell.angle_alpha   90.00
_cell.angle_beta   90.00
_cell.angle_gamma   90.00
#
_symmetry.space_group_name_H-M   'P 1'
#
loop_
_entity.id
_entity.type
_entity.pdbx_description
1 polymer ?
#
loop_
_entity_poly.entity_id
_entity_poly.type
_entity_poly.pdbx_seq_one_letter_code
_entity_poly.pdbx_strand_id
1 'polypeptide(L)'
;MLTNPRGILVFPTLSTLDGPPGNPADMEANARFTASIEIIGSMTVGGTFYGFTTATAALCAHTLVQTRAHRSRRRLAFLLAYVGVLWALGTVLIGGTSRVWLETYVINAASALEYPYVRAPAEGAAALVVNTAYWVILMLTDGAMIWRFKVVWSGSRFYRYLMVSPVLLYLVIIIPGFCVYVLSDSRSAWGPPDNVNLRLISAVTLSSFCLNVYATALIAGRLFVYRRRFRANWGTYHPAPR
;
A
#
# COMPACT_ATOMS: atom_id res chain seq x y z
N MET A 1 -34.01 -31.12 5.52
CA MET A 1 -32.68 -30.92 6.15
C MET A 1 -31.81 -30.17 5.16
N LEU A 2 -31.75 -28.85 5.27
CA LEU A 2 -30.85 -27.98 4.50
C LEU A 2 -30.17 -27.06 5.51
N THR A 3 -28.87 -27.27 5.69
CA THR A 3 -28.01 -26.56 6.64
C THR A 3 -27.61 -25.21 6.06
N ASN A 4 -27.96 -24.14 6.76
CA ASN A 4 -27.64 -22.77 6.44
C ASN A 4 -26.18 -22.46 6.85
N PRO A 5 -25.25 -22.11 5.94
CA PRO A 5 -23.87 -21.86 6.31
C PRO A 5 -23.68 -20.40 6.77
N ARG A 6 -23.45 -20.27 8.08
CA ARG A 6 -22.41 -19.45 8.73
C ARG A 6 -22.22 -18.02 8.20
N GLY A 7 -22.87 -17.09 8.91
CA GLY A 7 -22.23 -15.95 9.59
C GLY A 7 -20.92 -15.44 9.01
N ILE A 8 -21.00 -14.73 7.89
CA ILE A 8 -20.01 -13.73 7.53
C ILE A 8 -20.25 -12.56 8.49
N LEU A 9 -19.21 -12.18 9.25
CA LEU A 9 -19.16 -10.93 9.99
C LEU A 9 -19.29 -9.76 9.00
N VAL A 10 -20.53 -9.40 8.70
CA VAL A 10 -20.87 -8.11 8.12
C VAL A 10 -20.53 -7.11 9.22
N PHE A 11 -19.39 -6.42 9.07
CA PHE A 11 -19.20 -5.15 9.76
C PHE A 11 -20.47 -4.35 9.50
N PRO A 12 -21.19 -3.87 10.53
CA PRO A 12 -22.38 -3.09 10.32
C PRO A 12 -21.98 -1.90 9.46
N THR A 13 -22.32 -1.95 8.18
CA THR A 13 -22.35 -0.78 7.35
C THR A 13 -23.30 0.15 8.08
N LEU A 14 -22.82 1.35 8.37
CA LEU A 14 -23.43 2.41 9.17
C LEU A 14 -24.69 3.00 8.47
N SER A 15 -25.45 2.15 7.77
CA SER A 15 -26.58 2.45 6.92
C SER A 15 -27.88 1.80 7.42
N THR A 16 -27.86 1.04 8.52
CA THR A 16 -29.07 0.50 9.18
C THR A 16 -29.50 1.29 10.41
N LEU A 17 -29.01 2.52 10.57
CA LEU A 17 -29.52 3.50 11.54
C LEU A 17 -30.59 4.40 10.88
N ASP A 18 -31.52 3.80 10.14
CA ASP A 18 -32.79 4.44 9.74
C ASP A 18 -33.75 4.48 10.95
N GLY A 19 -33.27 5.05 12.06
CA GLY A 19 -34.15 5.55 13.11
C GLY A 19 -34.92 6.77 12.61
N PRO A 20 -36.02 7.17 13.28
CA PRO A 20 -36.71 8.43 12.98
C PRO A 20 -35.70 9.57 12.91
N PRO A 21 -35.90 10.61 12.07
CA PRO A 21 -34.92 11.65 11.80
C PRO A 21 -34.30 12.11 13.12
N GLY A 22 -33.07 11.66 13.36
CA GLY A 22 -32.38 11.85 14.62
C GLY A 22 -32.33 13.34 14.91
N ASN A 23 -32.46 13.69 16.19
CA ASN A 23 -32.30 15.06 16.64
C ASN A 23 -31.04 15.66 15.98
N PRO A 24 -31.10 16.82 15.31
CA PRO A 24 -29.94 17.38 14.59
C PRO A 24 -28.68 17.47 15.46
N ALA A 25 -28.85 17.64 16.78
CA ALA A 25 -27.75 17.59 17.75
C ALA A 25 -27.01 16.24 17.77
N ASP A 26 -27.72 15.12 17.64
CA ASP A 26 -27.13 13.77 17.63
C ASP A 26 -26.37 13.51 16.32
N MET A 27 -26.87 14.02 15.20
CA MET A 27 -26.20 13.92 13.90
C MET A 27 -24.90 14.72 13.88
N GLU A 28 -24.91 15.94 14.40
CA GLU A 28 -23.71 16.78 14.52
C GLU A 28 -22.66 16.14 15.45
N ALA A 29 -23.10 15.59 16.59
CA ALA A 29 -22.20 14.87 17.50
C ALA A 29 -21.53 13.66 16.82
N ASN A 30 -22.30 12.89 16.04
CA ASN A 30 -21.76 11.75 15.30
C ASN A 30 -20.76 12.20 14.22
N ALA A 31 -21.06 13.27 13.46
CA ALA A 31 -20.15 13.80 12.44
C ALA A 31 -18.81 14.28 13.05
N ARG A 32 -18.85 14.98 14.19
CA ARG A 32 -17.65 15.40 14.93
C ARG A 32 -16.82 14.20 15.41
N PHE A 33 -17.48 13.15 15.87
CA PHE A 33 -16.82 11.94 16.32
C PHE A 33 -16.12 11.22 15.16
N THR A 34 -16.80 11.03 14.02
CA THR A 34 -16.21 10.43 12.81
C THR A 34 -15.01 11.23 12.33
N ALA A 35 -15.14 12.55 12.20
CA ALA A 35 -14.04 13.44 11.80
C ALA A 35 -12.84 13.31 12.74
N SER A 36 -13.08 13.26 14.06
CA SER A 36 -12.01 13.10 15.06
C SER A 36 -11.27 11.79 14.89
N ILE A 37 -11.99 10.68 14.64
CA ILE A 37 -11.37 9.37 14.37
C ILE A 37 -10.55 9.40 13.08
N GLU A 38 -11.06 10.00 12.01
CA GLU A 38 -10.35 10.07 10.73
C GLU A 38 -9.06 10.89 10.82
N ILE A 39 -9.10 12.04 11.51
CA ILE A 39 -7.90 12.87 11.74
C ILE A 39 -6.89 12.12 12.61
N ILE A 40 -7.31 11.58 13.76
CA ILE A 40 -6.40 10.89 14.67
C ILE A 40 -5.81 9.66 13.96
N GLY A 41 -6.64 8.86 13.30
CA GLY A 41 -6.21 7.67 12.58
C GLY A 41 -5.22 8.01 11.48
N SER A 42 -5.55 8.93 10.59
CA SER A 42 -4.68 9.29 9.46
C SER A 42 -3.36 9.93 9.89
N MET A 43 -3.38 10.85 10.87
CA MET A 43 -2.17 11.58 11.28
C MET A 43 -1.28 10.76 12.21
N THR A 44 -1.84 10.11 13.22
CA THR A 44 -1.02 9.38 14.22
C THR A 44 -0.54 8.04 13.67
N VAL A 45 -1.44 7.24 13.09
CA VAL A 45 -1.09 5.92 12.55
C VAL A 45 -0.26 6.10 11.28
N GLY A 46 -0.71 6.98 10.37
CA GLY A 46 0.06 7.31 9.15
C GLY A 46 1.43 7.88 9.47
N GLY A 47 1.54 8.79 10.43
CA GLY A 47 2.82 9.34 10.89
C GLY A 47 3.75 8.29 11.51
N THR A 48 3.21 7.37 12.30
CA THR A 48 3.99 6.28 12.91
C THR A 48 4.56 5.33 11.85
N PHE A 49 3.72 4.89 10.90
CA PHE A 49 4.17 4.05 9.78
C PHE A 49 5.18 4.80 8.90
N TYR A 50 4.98 6.09 8.66
CA TYR A 50 5.97 6.91 7.96
C TYR A 50 7.32 6.95 8.69
N GLY A 51 7.32 7.07 10.02
CA GLY A 51 8.52 6.94 10.85
C GLY A 51 9.25 5.61 10.60
N PHE A 52 8.53 4.49 10.60
CA PHE A 52 9.10 3.18 10.28
C PHE A 52 9.65 3.10 8.86
N THR A 53 8.95 3.66 7.87
CA THR A 53 9.45 3.68 6.49
C THR A 53 10.72 4.53 6.35
N THR A 54 10.81 5.65 7.07
CA THR A 54 11.99 6.51 7.10
C THR A 54 13.18 5.81 7.77
N ALA A 55 12.97 5.15 8.90
CA ALA A 55 14.00 4.35 9.56
C ALA A 55 14.49 3.21 8.66
N THR A 56 13.56 2.54 7.96
CA THR A 56 13.90 1.47 7.01
C THR A 56 14.69 2.02 5.82
N ALA A 57 14.31 3.17 5.27
CA ALA A 57 15.05 3.84 4.19
C ALA A 57 16.47 4.21 4.62
N ALA A 58 16.65 4.73 5.84
CA ALA A 58 17.95 5.04 6.42
C ALA A 58 18.82 3.79 6.60
N LEU A 59 18.26 2.70 7.15
CA LEU A 59 18.96 1.41 7.27
C LEU A 59 19.33 0.82 5.90
N CYS A 60 18.44 0.92 4.91
CA CYS A 60 18.73 0.49 3.54
C CYS A 60 19.87 1.33 2.92
N ALA A 61 19.85 2.65 3.09
CA ALA A 61 20.91 3.51 2.60
C ALA A 61 22.25 3.20 3.28
N HIS A 62 22.25 3.06 4.61
CA HIS A 62 23.45 2.73 5.39
C HIS A 62 24.05 1.38 4.97
N THR A 63 23.23 0.33 4.88
CA THR A 63 23.68 -1.01 4.46
C THR A 63 24.19 -1.02 3.01
N LEU A 64 23.56 -0.28 2.11
CA LEU A 64 24.02 -0.11 0.72
C LEU A 64 25.40 0.59 0.66
N VAL A 65 25.62 1.60 1.48
CA VAL A 65 26.90 2.32 1.56
C VAL A 65 27.99 1.42 2.17
N GLN A 66 27.67 0.63 3.19
CA GLN A 66 28.62 -0.32 3.78
C GLN A 66 29.01 -1.44 2.81
N THR A 67 28.08 -1.94 2.00
CA THR A 67 28.36 -3.01 1.01
C THR A 67 29.03 -2.52 -0.29
N ARG A 68 29.54 -1.27 -0.30
CA ARG A 68 30.18 -0.63 -1.46
C ARG A 68 31.41 -1.39 -1.99
N ALA A 69 32.09 -2.20 -1.16
CA ALA A 69 33.33 -2.88 -1.53
C ALA A 69 33.20 -3.85 -2.72
N HIS A 70 32.02 -4.44 -2.96
CA HIS A 70 31.85 -5.51 -3.96
C HIS A 70 30.91 -5.15 -5.14
N ARG A 71 30.40 -3.90 -5.24
CA ARG A 71 29.45 -3.51 -6.29
C ARG A 71 29.94 -2.36 -7.15
N SER A 72 29.54 -2.38 -8.43
CA SER A 72 29.71 -1.26 -9.35
C SER A 72 29.06 0.01 -8.78
N ARG A 73 29.81 1.12 -8.74
CA ARG A 73 29.36 2.43 -8.23
C ARG A 73 28.06 2.90 -8.88
N ARG A 74 27.85 2.60 -10.16
CA ARG A 74 26.63 2.98 -10.91
C ARG A 74 25.38 2.29 -10.36
N ARG A 75 25.48 0.98 -10.07
CA ARG A 75 24.35 0.20 -9.52
C ARG A 75 24.00 0.65 -8.10
N LEU A 76 25.02 0.99 -7.31
CA LEU A 76 24.83 1.54 -5.97
C LEU A 76 24.12 2.90 -6.02
N ALA A 77 24.59 3.81 -6.87
CA ALA A 77 23.97 5.12 -7.05
C ALA A 77 22.51 4.99 -7.48
N PHE A 78 22.20 4.11 -8.45
CA PHE A 78 20.83 3.85 -8.88
C PHE A 78 19.93 3.35 -7.74
N LEU A 79 20.40 2.40 -6.93
CA LEU A 79 19.64 1.88 -5.78
C LEU A 79 19.43 2.94 -4.70
N LEU A 80 20.41 3.80 -4.44
CA LEU A 80 20.27 4.92 -3.49
C LEU A 80 19.29 5.96 -4.02
N ALA A 81 19.39 6.34 -5.29
CA ALA A 81 18.42 7.25 -5.92
C ALA A 81 17.01 6.67 -5.84
N TYR A 82 16.85 5.37 -6.09
CA TYR A 82 15.58 4.67 -5.99
C TYR A 82 14.96 4.75 -4.59
N VAL A 83 15.75 4.44 -3.53
CA VAL A 83 15.29 4.55 -2.14
C VAL A 83 14.98 6.01 -1.78
N GLY A 84 15.79 6.96 -2.23
CA GLY A 84 15.59 8.39 -2.00
C GLY A 84 14.30 8.91 -2.65
N VAL A 85 14.00 8.49 -3.87
CA VAL A 85 12.74 8.85 -4.57
C VAL A 85 11.53 8.27 -3.83
N LEU A 86 11.57 6.99 -3.46
CA LEU A 86 10.49 6.38 -2.67
C LEU A 86 10.26 7.10 -1.35
N TRP A 87 11.34 7.45 -0.65
CA TRP A 87 11.26 8.20 0.60
C TRP A 87 10.66 9.59 0.39
N ALA A 88 11.17 10.35 -0.59
CA ALA A 88 10.67 11.69 -0.90
C ALA A 88 9.18 11.68 -1.30
N LEU A 89 8.75 10.71 -2.10
CA LEU A 89 7.34 10.54 -2.45
C LEU A 89 6.50 10.22 -1.21
N GLY A 90 7.00 9.37 -0.30
CA GLY A 90 6.35 9.09 0.97
C GLY A 90 6.20 10.34 1.84
N THR A 91 7.22 11.21 1.86
CA THR A 91 7.16 12.50 2.55
C THR A 91 6.11 13.43 1.93
N VAL A 92 6.08 13.53 0.60
CA VAL A 92 5.08 14.33 -0.14
C VAL A 92 3.67 13.81 0.13
N LEU A 93 3.50 12.49 0.17
CA LEU A 93 2.22 11.85 0.47
C LEU A 93 1.72 12.27 1.86
N ILE A 94 2.54 12.08 2.91
CA ILE A 94 2.16 12.38 4.30
C ILE A 94 1.98 13.89 4.52
N GLY A 95 2.85 14.72 3.93
CA GLY A 95 2.72 16.17 4.02
C GLY A 95 1.48 16.68 3.30
N GLY A 96 1.20 16.15 2.11
CA GLY A 96 0.03 16.51 1.33
C GLY A 96 -1.28 16.04 1.95
N THR A 97 -1.35 14.81 2.49
CA THR A 97 -2.54 14.35 3.21
C THR A 97 -2.79 15.18 4.46
N SER A 98 -1.74 15.49 5.23
CA SER A 98 -1.86 16.36 6.41
C SER A 98 -2.43 17.73 6.04
N ARG A 99 -1.97 18.31 4.92
CA ARG A 99 -2.50 19.58 4.41
C ARG A 99 -3.97 19.48 4.00
N VAL A 100 -4.35 18.45 3.24
CA VAL A 100 -5.75 18.23 2.83
C VAL A 100 -6.66 18.10 4.05
N TRP A 101 -6.22 17.40 5.10
CA TRP A 101 -6.99 17.26 6.33
C TRP A 101 -7.09 18.57 7.12
N LEU A 102 -6.01 19.36 7.21
CA LEU A 102 -6.04 20.68 7.83
C LEU A 102 -6.98 21.63 7.08
N GLU A 103 -6.93 21.66 5.75
CA GLU A 103 -7.83 22.48 4.93
C GLU A 103 -9.30 22.06 5.09
N THR A 104 -9.56 20.76 5.21
CA THR A 104 -10.92 20.23 5.37
C THR A 104 -11.49 20.53 6.76
N TYR A 105 -10.76 20.24 7.83
CA TYR A 105 -11.32 20.29 9.19
C TYR A 105 -10.99 21.55 9.99
N VAL A 106 -9.91 22.28 9.66
CA VAL A 106 -9.54 23.51 10.39
C VAL A 106 -10.04 24.74 9.66
N ILE A 107 -9.73 24.84 8.36
CA ILE A 107 -10.08 26.04 7.57
C ILE A 107 -11.56 26.01 7.19
N ASN A 108 -12.06 24.88 6.70
CA ASN A 108 -13.43 24.73 6.23
C ASN A 108 -14.35 24.02 7.24
N ALA A 109 -14.00 24.09 8.54
CA ALA A 109 -14.67 23.37 9.64
C ALA A 109 -16.20 23.50 9.61
N ALA A 110 -16.70 24.73 9.44
CA ALA A 110 -18.13 25.01 9.42
C ALA A 110 -18.88 24.30 8.29
N SER A 111 -18.22 24.11 7.13
CA SER A 111 -18.81 23.43 5.96
C SER A 111 -18.50 21.93 5.90
N ALA A 112 -17.47 21.46 6.61
CA ALA A 112 -17.13 20.05 6.69
C ALA A 112 -18.00 19.28 7.69
N LEU A 113 -18.62 19.99 8.64
CA LEU A 113 -19.52 19.47 9.67
C LEU A 113 -21.00 19.51 9.26
N GLU A 114 -21.33 20.08 8.09
CA GLU A 114 -22.71 20.21 7.62
C GLU A 114 -23.21 18.87 7.04
N TYR A 115 -24.07 18.19 7.82
CA TYR A 115 -24.74 16.94 7.43
C TYR A 115 -25.67 17.20 6.22
N PRO A 116 -25.86 16.26 5.25
CA PRO A 116 -25.48 14.83 5.23
C PRO A 116 -24.18 14.51 4.48
N TYR A 117 -23.46 15.52 4.01
CA TYR A 117 -22.25 15.31 3.21
C TYR A 117 -21.05 15.62 4.09
N VAL A 118 -20.44 14.57 4.66
CA VAL A 118 -19.00 14.64 5.01
C VAL A 118 -18.31 15.04 3.72
N ARG A 119 -17.95 16.33 3.62
CA ARG A 119 -17.59 16.94 2.36
C ARG A 119 -16.38 16.19 1.82
N ALA A 120 -16.42 15.86 0.53
CA ALA A 120 -15.26 15.33 -0.17
C ALA A 120 -14.02 16.18 0.19
N PRO A 121 -12.87 15.56 0.47
CA PRO A 121 -11.65 16.30 0.76
C PRO A 121 -11.45 17.37 -0.31
N ALA A 122 -11.10 18.59 0.10
CA ALA A 122 -11.06 19.75 -0.78
C ALA A 122 -10.35 19.41 -2.11
N GLU A 123 -11.09 19.51 -3.22
CA GLU A 123 -10.52 19.32 -4.54
C GLU A 123 -9.53 20.45 -4.80
N GLY A 124 -8.30 20.10 -5.18
CA GLY A 124 -7.24 21.08 -5.36
C GLY A 124 -5.91 20.49 -5.74
N ALA A 125 -4.94 21.35 -6.04
CA ALA A 125 -3.60 20.96 -6.47
C ALA A 125 -2.90 20.03 -5.45
N ALA A 126 -3.17 20.20 -4.15
CA ALA A 126 -2.62 19.33 -3.11
C ALA A 126 -3.13 17.88 -3.22
N ALA A 127 -4.42 17.68 -3.49
CA ALA A 127 -5.00 16.35 -3.67
C ALA A 127 -4.44 15.66 -4.92
N LEU A 128 -4.23 16.41 -6.01
CA LEU A 128 -3.60 15.89 -7.22
C LEU A 128 -2.18 15.41 -6.94
N VAL A 129 -1.35 16.24 -6.27
CA VAL A 129 0.03 15.89 -5.89
C VAL A 129 0.07 14.63 -5.01
N VAL A 130 -0.83 14.53 -4.02
CA VAL A 130 -0.96 13.34 -3.15
C VAL A 130 -1.32 12.10 -3.95
N ASN A 131 -2.30 12.20 -4.85
CA ASN A 131 -2.71 11.07 -5.69
C ASN A 131 -1.57 10.63 -6.62
N THR A 132 -0.89 11.57 -7.28
CA THR A 132 0.27 11.25 -8.13
C THR A 132 1.37 10.59 -7.32
N ALA A 133 1.70 11.12 -6.14
CA ALA A 133 2.72 10.54 -5.28
C ALA A 133 2.35 9.13 -4.83
N TYR A 134 1.09 8.90 -4.42
CA TYR A 134 0.58 7.59 -4.06
C TYR A 134 0.70 6.58 -5.21
N TRP A 135 0.28 6.97 -6.41
CA TRP A 135 0.36 6.13 -7.59
C TRP A 135 1.80 5.76 -7.94
N VAL A 136 2.70 6.74 -7.93
CA VAL A 136 4.12 6.49 -8.24
C VAL A 136 4.75 5.59 -7.17
N ILE A 137 4.41 5.76 -5.88
CA ILE A 137 4.85 4.85 -4.82
C ILE A 137 4.39 3.44 -5.12
N LEU A 138 3.11 3.23 -5.43
CA LEU A 138 2.54 1.90 -5.69
C LEU A 138 3.24 1.21 -6.88
N MET A 139 3.45 1.96 -7.97
CA MET A 139 4.19 1.49 -9.15
C MET A 139 5.63 1.08 -8.81
N LEU A 140 6.34 1.93 -8.07
CA LEU A 140 7.71 1.64 -7.65
C LEU A 140 7.73 0.43 -6.71
N THR A 141 6.86 0.35 -5.70
CA THR A 141 6.85 -0.77 -4.75
C THR A 141 6.58 -2.12 -5.43
N ASP A 142 5.62 -2.16 -6.36
CA ASP A 142 5.30 -3.38 -7.11
C ASP A 142 6.44 -3.73 -8.09
N GLY A 143 7.04 -2.74 -8.74
CA GLY A 143 8.23 -2.91 -9.57
C GLY A 143 9.43 -3.48 -8.79
N ALA A 144 9.65 -3.02 -7.55
CA ALA A 144 10.69 -3.55 -6.67
C ALA A 144 10.45 -5.02 -6.31
N MET A 145 9.19 -5.44 -6.14
CA MET A 145 8.85 -6.84 -5.88
C MET A 145 9.14 -7.74 -7.07
N ILE A 146 8.80 -7.30 -8.29
CA ILE A 146 9.13 -8.03 -9.52
C ILE A 146 10.65 -8.12 -9.69
N TRP A 147 11.37 -7.04 -9.39
CA TRP A 147 12.83 -7.04 -9.40
C TRP A 147 13.41 -8.05 -8.40
N ARG A 148 12.90 -8.08 -7.15
CA ARG A 148 13.31 -9.07 -6.13
C ARG A 148 13.03 -10.49 -6.61
N PHE A 149 11.84 -10.73 -7.16
CA PHE A 149 11.47 -12.01 -7.73
C PHE A 149 12.44 -12.43 -8.84
N LYS A 150 12.76 -11.52 -9.76
CA LYS A 150 13.73 -11.73 -10.84
C LYS A 150 15.11 -12.10 -10.30
N VAL A 151 15.63 -11.34 -9.34
CA VAL A 151 16.97 -11.58 -8.77
C VAL A 151 17.04 -12.96 -8.15
N VAL A 152 16.03 -13.34 -7.35
CA VAL A 152 15.96 -14.67 -6.74
C VAL A 152 15.91 -15.72 -7.84
N TRP A 153 14.93 -15.65 -8.76
CA TRP A 153 14.63 -16.67 -9.77
C TRP A 153 15.54 -16.74 -11.00
N SER A 154 16.47 -15.80 -11.16
CA SER A 154 17.38 -15.72 -12.31
C SER A 154 18.15 -17.01 -12.65
N GLY A 155 18.50 -17.83 -11.65
CA GLY A 155 19.25 -19.08 -11.85
C GLY A 155 18.41 -20.35 -12.07
N SER A 156 17.08 -20.27 -12.10
CA SER A 156 16.20 -21.45 -12.21
C SER A 156 15.75 -21.71 -13.64
N ARG A 157 15.71 -22.97 -14.08
CA ARG A 157 15.19 -23.37 -15.41
C ARG A 157 13.71 -22.99 -15.60
N PHE A 158 12.94 -22.94 -14.51
CA PHE A 158 11.52 -22.57 -14.53
C PHE A 158 11.25 -21.06 -14.48
N TYR A 159 12.31 -20.24 -14.49
CA TYR A 159 12.22 -18.78 -14.40
C TYR A 159 11.25 -18.17 -15.43
N ARG A 160 11.31 -18.62 -16.69
CA ARG A 160 10.48 -18.05 -17.77
C ARG A 160 8.99 -18.22 -17.50
N TYR A 161 8.56 -19.39 -17.06
CA TYR A 161 7.14 -19.67 -16.78
C TYR A 161 6.66 -18.96 -15.53
N LEU A 162 7.45 -18.97 -14.46
CA LEU A 162 7.06 -18.35 -13.19
C LEU A 162 7.07 -16.82 -13.24
N MET A 163 7.81 -16.21 -14.16
CA MET A 163 7.85 -14.76 -14.31
C MET A 163 6.66 -14.18 -15.08
N VAL A 164 5.98 -14.97 -15.91
CA VAL A 164 4.78 -14.53 -16.63
C VAL A 164 3.67 -14.12 -15.65
N SER A 165 3.48 -14.89 -14.57
CA SER A 165 2.45 -14.63 -13.55
C SER A 165 2.56 -13.25 -12.88
N PRO A 166 3.68 -12.88 -12.22
CA PRO A 166 3.81 -11.57 -11.57
C PRO A 166 3.82 -10.41 -12.56
N VAL A 167 4.30 -10.62 -13.81
CA VAL A 167 4.26 -9.58 -14.84
C VAL A 167 2.83 -9.34 -15.33
N LEU A 168 2.03 -10.40 -15.54
CA LEU A 168 0.62 -10.26 -15.89
C LEU A 168 -0.17 -9.57 -14.77
N LEU A 169 0.03 -9.98 -13.52
CA LEU A 169 -0.60 -9.32 -12.37
C LEU A 169 -0.22 -7.85 -12.28
N TYR A 170 1.04 -7.51 -12.54
CA TYR A 170 1.50 -6.13 -12.58
C TYR A 170 0.83 -5.33 -13.70
N LEU A 171 0.71 -5.88 -14.91
CA LEU A 171 -0.01 -5.22 -16.00
C LEU A 171 -1.49 -5.01 -15.68
N VAL A 172 -2.12 -5.98 -15.01
CA VAL A 172 -3.50 -5.88 -14.53
C VAL A 172 -3.66 -4.80 -13.44
N ILE A 173 -2.60 -4.43 -12.73
CA ILE A 173 -2.62 -3.32 -11.76
C ILE A 173 -2.36 -1.99 -12.47
N ILE A 174 -1.35 -1.94 -13.34
CA ILE A 174 -0.94 -0.72 -14.07
C ILE A 174 -2.04 -0.20 -14.97
N ILE A 175 -2.60 -1.05 -15.83
CA ILE A 175 -3.46 -0.58 -16.92
C ILE A 175 -4.75 0.02 -16.36
N PRO A 176 -5.52 -0.67 -15.50
CA PRO A 176 -6.70 -0.09 -14.88
C PRO A 176 -6.34 1.06 -13.95
N GLY A 177 -5.23 0.97 -13.22
CA GLY A 177 -4.80 2.04 -12.31
C GLY A 177 -4.48 3.35 -13.02
N PHE A 178 -3.77 3.26 -14.15
CA PHE A 178 -3.51 4.40 -15.02
C PHE A 178 -4.80 4.96 -15.62
N CYS A 179 -5.72 4.10 -16.08
CA CYS A 179 -7.04 4.55 -16.55
C CYS A 179 -7.82 5.29 -15.45
N VAL A 180 -7.83 4.79 -14.22
CA VAL A 180 -8.45 5.48 -13.07
C VAL A 180 -7.81 6.84 -12.88
N TYR A 181 -6.48 6.91 -12.87
CA TYR A 181 -5.75 8.14 -12.67
C TYR A 181 -6.11 9.20 -13.72
N VAL A 182 -6.10 8.83 -15.01
CA VAL A 182 -6.45 9.74 -16.12
C VAL A 182 -7.92 10.14 -16.10
N LEU A 183 -8.83 9.23 -15.74
CA LEU A 183 -10.26 9.53 -15.69
C LEU A 183 -10.66 10.34 -14.45
N SER A 184 -9.83 10.33 -13.39
CA SER A 184 -10.10 11.02 -12.12
C SER A 184 -9.41 12.38 -12.03
N ASP A 185 -9.03 13.00 -13.16
CA ASP A 185 -8.13 14.17 -13.28
C ASP A 185 -8.52 15.40 -12.43
N SER A 186 -9.74 15.44 -11.88
CA SER A 186 -10.22 16.51 -10.99
C SER A 186 -10.73 16.05 -9.62
N ARG A 187 -10.88 14.74 -9.39
CA ARG A 187 -11.52 14.21 -8.16
C ARG A 187 -10.49 13.60 -7.22
N SER A 188 -10.65 13.91 -5.93
CA SER A 188 -9.86 13.25 -4.89
C SER A 188 -10.14 11.73 -4.90
N ALA A 189 -9.09 10.90 -4.91
CA ALA A 189 -9.22 9.44 -4.77
C ALA A 189 -9.84 9.04 -3.41
N TRP A 190 -9.89 9.98 -2.48
CA TRP A 190 -10.44 9.84 -1.12
C TRP A 190 -11.84 10.48 -1.00
N GLY A 191 -12.44 10.91 -2.11
CA GLY A 191 -13.79 11.47 -2.14
C GLY A 191 -14.88 10.42 -1.89
N PRO A 192 -16.13 10.88 -1.70
CA PRO A 192 -17.29 10.01 -1.52
C PRO A 192 -17.34 8.97 -2.65
N PRO A 193 -17.64 7.70 -2.31
CA PRO A 193 -17.56 6.62 -3.26
C PRO A 193 -18.69 6.74 -4.30
N ASP A 194 -18.36 7.25 -5.48
CA ASP A 194 -19.08 6.82 -6.66
C ASP A 194 -18.84 5.31 -6.81
N ASN A 195 -19.93 4.53 -6.93
CA ASN A 195 -19.90 3.06 -6.90
C ASN A 195 -18.86 2.42 -7.84
N VAL A 196 -18.53 3.10 -8.94
CA VAL A 196 -17.57 2.63 -9.95
C VAL A 196 -16.12 2.78 -9.46
N ASN A 197 -15.78 3.91 -8.81
CA ASN A 197 -14.42 4.18 -8.34
C ASN A 197 -14.04 3.27 -7.17
N LEU A 198 -14.96 3.04 -6.22
CA LEU A 198 -14.69 2.19 -5.07
C LEU A 198 -14.37 0.74 -5.47
N ARG A 199 -15.13 0.18 -6.41
CA ARG A 199 -14.90 -1.19 -6.94
C ARG A 199 -13.55 -1.29 -7.65
N LEU A 200 -13.18 -0.27 -8.40
CA LEU A 200 -11.94 -0.28 -9.16
C LEU A 200 -10.71 -0.08 -8.26
N ILE A 201 -10.79 0.84 -7.29
CA ILE A 201 -9.75 1.05 -6.27
C ILE A 201 -9.57 -0.22 -5.44
N SER A 202 -10.66 -0.80 -4.90
CA SER A 202 -10.59 -2.03 -4.11
C SER A 202 -10.04 -3.21 -4.92
N ALA A 203 -10.39 -3.34 -6.20
CA ALA A 203 -9.82 -4.35 -7.09
C ALA A 203 -8.32 -4.15 -7.30
N VAL A 204 -7.87 -2.92 -7.51
CA VAL A 204 -6.44 -2.58 -7.66
C VAL A 204 -5.68 -2.89 -6.37
N THR A 205 -6.18 -2.45 -5.21
CA THR A 205 -5.56 -2.70 -3.91
C THR A 205 -5.50 -4.19 -3.59
N LEU A 206 -6.59 -4.93 -3.83
CA LEU A 206 -6.63 -6.38 -3.61
C LEU A 206 -5.68 -7.11 -4.54
N SER A 207 -5.59 -6.71 -5.81
CA SER A 207 -4.66 -7.29 -6.78
C SER A 207 -3.21 -7.06 -6.38
N SER A 208 -2.86 -5.84 -5.95
CA SER A 208 -1.52 -5.55 -5.43
C SER A 208 -1.21 -6.35 -4.17
N PHE A 209 -2.17 -6.51 -3.27
CA PHE A 209 -2.02 -7.39 -2.10
C PHE A 209 -1.78 -8.84 -2.49
N CYS A 210 -2.58 -9.39 -3.41
CA CYS A 210 -2.40 -10.75 -3.93
C CYS A 210 -1.04 -10.93 -4.60
N LEU A 211 -0.58 -9.96 -5.40
CA LEU A 211 0.75 -9.98 -6.01
C LEU A 211 1.85 -10.03 -4.94
N ASN A 212 1.74 -9.21 -3.89
CA ASN A 212 2.70 -9.16 -2.80
C ASN A 212 2.74 -10.49 -2.01
N VAL A 213 1.58 -11.05 -1.67
CA VAL A 213 1.48 -12.35 -0.98
C VAL A 213 2.05 -13.46 -1.85
N TYR A 214 1.69 -13.50 -3.14
CA TYR A 214 2.15 -14.51 -4.08
C TYR A 214 3.67 -14.45 -4.27
N ALA A 215 4.23 -13.25 -4.52
CA ALA A 215 5.66 -13.06 -4.68
C ALA A 215 6.43 -13.47 -3.41
N THR A 216 5.92 -13.09 -2.23
CA THR A 216 6.54 -13.44 -0.95
C THR A 216 6.50 -14.94 -0.69
N ALA A 217 5.36 -15.60 -0.98
CA ALA A 217 5.21 -17.04 -0.83
C ALA A 217 6.18 -17.82 -1.73
N LEU A 218 6.37 -17.39 -2.99
CA LEU A 218 7.33 -18.03 -3.89
C LEU A 218 8.78 -17.82 -3.46
N ILE A 219 9.13 -16.63 -2.97
CA ILE A 219 10.48 -16.36 -2.44
C ILE A 219 10.72 -17.22 -1.19
N ALA A 220 9.79 -17.21 -0.23
CA ALA A 220 9.88 -18.00 1.00
C ALA A 220 9.95 -19.50 0.73
N GLY A 221 9.10 -20.01 -0.17
CA GLY A 221 9.09 -21.41 -0.58
C GLY A 221 10.44 -21.86 -1.15
N ARG A 222 11.08 -21.01 -1.96
CA ARG A 222 12.40 -21.34 -2.50
C ARG A 222 13.51 -21.31 -1.44
N LEU A 223 13.51 -20.33 -0.54
CA LEU A 223 14.45 -20.31 0.59
C LEU A 223 14.29 -21.57 1.45
N PHE A 224 13.06 -22.00 1.67
CA PHE A 224 12.76 -23.21 2.43
C PHE A 224 13.31 -24.47 1.75
N VAL A 225 13.12 -24.62 0.43
CA VAL A 225 13.67 -25.75 -0.34
C VAL A 225 15.19 -25.77 -0.30
N TYR A 226 15.85 -24.61 -0.44
CA TYR A 226 17.31 -24.54 -0.32
C TYR A 226 17.80 -24.96 1.06
N ARG A 227 17.14 -24.49 2.12
CA ARG A 227 17.49 -24.85 3.50
C ARG A 227 17.32 -26.35 3.73
N ARG A 228 16.28 -26.97 3.17
CA ARG A 228 16.04 -28.42 3.26
C ARG A 228 17.13 -29.21 2.53
N ARG A 229 17.51 -28.81 1.32
CA ARG A 229 18.60 -29.46 0.56
C ARG A 229 19.96 -29.32 1.25
N PHE A 230 20.23 -28.14 1.81
CA PHE A 230 21.46 -27.90 2.55
C PHE A 230 21.56 -28.80 3.79
N ARG A 231 20.49 -28.91 4.57
CA ARG A 231 20.42 -29.82 5.73
C ARG A 231 20.61 -31.28 5.34
N ALA A 232 20.02 -31.73 4.23
CA ALA A 232 20.17 -33.11 3.77
C ALA A 232 21.62 -33.45 3.37
N ASN A 233 22.32 -32.50 2.74
CA ASN A 233 23.69 -32.73 2.26
C ASN A 233 24.76 -32.54 3.35
N TRP A 234 24.47 -31.78 4.42
CA TRP A 234 25.42 -31.52 5.51
C TRP A 234 25.39 -32.58 6.62
N GLY A 235 24.36 -33.42 6.70
CA GLY A 235 24.22 -34.44 7.74
C GLY A 235 25.08 -35.70 7.56
N THR A 236 25.84 -35.82 6.47
CA THR A 236 26.50 -37.09 6.08
C THR A 236 28.01 -37.14 6.31
N TYR A 237 28.65 -36.08 6.82
CA TYR A 237 30.11 -36.02 7.02
C TYR A 237 30.50 -35.80 8.49
N HIS A 238 30.35 -36.84 9.30
CA HIS A 238 31.19 -37.00 10.50
C HIS A 238 31.71 -38.45 10.56
N PRO A 239 32.83 -38.76 9.88
CA PRO A 239 33.57 -39.97 10.19
C PRO A 239 34.11 -39.84 11.62
N ALA A 240 33.70 -40.77 12.49
CA ALA A 240 34.17 -40.84 13.86
C ALA A 240 35.71 -40.94 13.90
N PRO A 241 36.40 -40.17 14.75
CA PRO A 241 37.83 -40.34 14.95
C PRO A 241 38.10 -41.72 15.56
N ARG A 242 39.02 -42.46 14.93
CA ARG A 242 39.59 -43.71 15.46
C ARG A 242 40.70 -43.41 16.45
#